data_AF-A0A524IUA4-F1
#
_entry.id   AF-A0A524IUA4-F1
#
_cell.length_a   1.000
_cell.length_b   1.000
_cell.length_c   1.000
_cell.angle_alpha   90.00
_cell.angle_beta   90.00
_cell.angle_gamma   90.00
#
_symmetry.space_group_name_H-M   'P 1'
#
loop_
_entity.id
_entity.type
_entity.pdbx_description
1 polymer ?
#
loop_
_entity_poly.entity_id
_entity_poly.type
_entity_poly.pdbx_seq_one_letter_code
_entity_poly.pdbx_strand_id
1 'polypeptide(L)'
;MSVLDGWWKEGYDGSNGWAVPLLDEPVDDGKQDVWDCANLYRILEDEVIPLYYDRSIDGIPHGWCSIVKNAIRTGAPRFSARRMLKEYVERAYAPLLSHAVTSVEEKLA
;
A
#
# COMPACT_ATOMS: atom_id res chain seq x y z
N MET A 1 1.12 -2.84 8.55
CA MET A 1 0.48 -1.93 9.51
C MET A 1 1.16 -0.58 9.38
N SER A 2 0.40 0.47 9.09
CA SER A 2 0.91 1.83 8.95
C SER A 2 -0.24 2.83 9.08
N VAL A 3 0.06 4.12 9.20
CA VAL A 3 -0.92 5.21 9.03
C VAL A 3 -1.43 5.26 7.59
N LEU A 4 -2.64 5.79 7.36
CA LEU A 4 -3.22 5.93 6.01
C LEU A 4 -2.61 7.09 5.21
N ASP A 5 -1.31 7.00 4.97
CA ASP A 5 -0.56 7.96 4.16
C ASP A 5 0.28 7.27 3.07
N GLY A 6 0.64 8.04 2.04
CA GLY A 6 1.44 7.62 0.89
C GLY A 6 0.90 6.34 0.24
N TRP A 7 1.81 5.39 0.00
CA TRP A 7 1.49 4.12 -0.67
C TRP A 7 0.46 3.28 0.10
N TRP A 8 0.41 3.40 1.43
CA TRP A 8 -0.52 2.60 2.24
C TRP A 8 -1.96 3.09 2.05
N LYS A 9 -2.16 4.41 1.92
CA LYS A 9 -3.45 5.00 1.54
C LYS A 9 -3.95 4.49 0.18
N GLU A 10 -3.04 4.26 -0.77
CA GLU A 10 -3.37 3.77 -2.11
C GLU A 10 -3.63 2.26 -2.15
N GLY A 11 -2.93 1.51 -1.30
CA GLY A 11 -2.88 0.05 -1.33
C GLY A 11 -3.77 -0.66 -0.32
N TYR A 12 -4.17 0.00 0.76
CA TYR A 12 -4.97 -0.61 1.82
C TYR A 12 -6.43 -0.81 1.39
N ASP A 13 -6.97 -2.01 1.64
CA ASP A 13 -8.36 -2.36 1.31
C ASP A 13 -9.14 -2.97 2.48
N GLY A 14 -8.58 -2.95 3.69
CA GLY A 14 -9.17 -3.54 4.89
C GLY A 14 -8.97 -5.05 5.02
N SER A 15 -8.52 -5.75 3.98
CA SER A 15 -8.30 -7.20 3.99
C SER A 15 -6.82 -7.60 4.01
N ASN A 16 -5.93 -6.64 3.75
CA ASN A 16 -4.51 -6.84 3.49
C ASN A 16 -3.58 -6.34 4.61
N GLY A 17 -4.13 -5.99 5.77
CA GLY A 17 -3.37 -5.57 6.94
C GLY A 17 -4.20 -4.68 7.86
N TRP A 18 -3.51 -3.78 8.55
CA TRP A 18 -4.11 -2.84 9.50
C TRP A 18 -3.68 -1.42 9.21
N ALA A 19 -4.58 -0.49 9.48
CA ALA A 19 -4.36 0.93 9.31
C ALA A 19 -4.57 1.66 10.63
N VAL A 20 -3.62 2.52 11.00
CA VAL A 20 -3.78 3.42 12.15
C VAL A 20 -4.65 4.60 11.70
N PRO A 21 -5.77 4.89 12.39
CA PRO A 21 -6.66 5.99 12.04
C PRO A 21 -5.97 7.32 12.26
N LEU A 22 -6.15 8.23 11.31
CA LEU A 22 -5.64 9.60 11.42
C LEU A 22 -6.57 10.45 12.29
N LEU A 23 -6.02 11.49 12.90
CA LEU A 23 -6.81 12.56 13.51
C LEU A 23 -7.47 13.42 12.43
N ASP A 24 -8.69 13.88 12.69
CA ASP A 24 -9.47 14.70 11.75
C ASP A 24 -8.85 16.09 11.54
N GLU A 25 -8.14 16.62 12.55
CA GLU A 25 -7.50 17.92 12.51
C GLU A 25 -5.99 17.80 12.77
N PRO A 26 -5.15 18.62 12.12
CA PRO A 26 -3.73 18.72 12.44
C PRO A 26 -3.55 19.15 13.90
N VAL A 27 -2.84 18.34 14.67
CA VAL A 27 -2.47 18.63 16.06
C VAL A 27 -0.96 18.83 16.18
N ASP A 28 -0.50 19.24 17.35
CA ASP A 28 0.93 19.19 17.66
C ASP A 28 1.43 17.75 17.69
N ASP A 29 2.69 17.55 17.32
CA ASP A 29 3.33 16.24 17.22
C ASP A 29 3.14 15.38 18.47
N GLY A 30 3.17 15.99 19.67
CA GLY A 30 3.00 15.27 20.93
C GLY A 30 1.61 14.65 21.09
N LYS A 31 0.55 15.33 20.66
CA LYS A 31 -0.80 14.76 20.66
C LYS A 31 -0.97 13.69 19.60
N GLN A 32 -0.36 13.87 18.44
CA GLN A 32 -0.41 12.86 17.38
C GLN A 32 0.31 11.58 17.82
N ASP A 33 1.48 11.70 18.45
CA ASP A 33 2.22 10.56 18.98
C ASP A 33 1.39 9.77 20.01
N VAL A 34 0.71 10.46 20.93
CA VAL A 34 -0.16 9.81 21.93
C VAL A 34 -1.32 9.08 21.25
N TRP A 35 -1.94 9.70 20.24
CA TRP A 35 -3.05 9.10 19.49
C TRP A 35 -2.62 7.86 18.69
N ASP A 36 -1.53 7.97 17.94
CA ASP A 36 -0.99 6.89 17.10
C ASP A 36 -0.53 5.73 17.99
N CYS A 37 0.11 6.03 19.12
CA CYS A 37 0.54 5.05 20.11
C CYS A 37 -0.63 4.27 20.72
N ALA A 38 -1.69 4.97 21.15
CA ALA A 38 -2.88 4.34 21.71
C ALA A 38 -3.57 3.42 20.70
N ASN A 39 -3.71 3.87 19.45
CA ASN A 39 -4.31 3.05 18.39
C ASN A 39 -3.43 1.87 17.99
N LEU A 40 -2.11 2.05 17.94
CA LEU A 40 -1.16 0.98 17.68
C LEU A 40 -1.29 -0.13 18.73
N TYR A 41 -1.29 0.22 20.02
CA TYR A 41 -1.47 -0.77 21.09
C TYR A 41 -2.82 -1.46 21.01
N ARG A 42 -3.91 -0.71 20.79
CA ARG A 42 -5.24 -1.30 20.60
C ARG A 42 -5.27 -2.32 19.45
N ILE A 43 -4.73 -1.96 18.28
CA ILE A 43 -4.68 -2.87 17.12
C ILE A 43 -3.84 -4.12 17.45
N LEU A 44 -2.72 -3.94 18.15
CA LEU A 44 -1.87 -5.07 18.52
C LEU A 44 -2.59 -6.02 19.48
N GLU A 45 -3.16 -5.49 20.56
CA GLU A 45 -3.78 -6.27 21.64
C GLU A 45 -5.09 -6.91 21.21
N ASP A 46 -5.95 -6.17 20.50
CA ASP A 46 -7.31 -6.63 20.18
C ASP A 46 -7.36 -7.42 18.87
N GLU A 47 -6.46 -7.16 17.92
CA GLU A 47 -6.57 -7.68 16.55
C GLU A 47 -5.38 -8.57 16.17
N VAL A 48 -4.16 -8.02 16.21
CA VAL A 48 -2.97 -8.71 15.66
C VAL A 48 -2.54 -9.89 16.52
N ILE A 49 -2.37 -9.69 17.82
CA ILE A 49 -1.86 -10.71 18.74
C ILE A 49 -2.84 -11.90 18.82
N PRO A 50 -4.16 -11.70 19.03
CA PRO A 50 -5.11 -12.81 19.05
C PRO A 50 -5.14 -13.57 17.73
N LEU A 51 -5.19 -12.87 16.60
CA LEU A 51 -5.22 -13.50 15.27
C LEU A 51 -3.94 -14.29 14.98
N TYR A 52 -2.78 -13.78 15.42
CA TYR A 52 -1.51 -14.46 15.24
C TYR A 52 -1.40 -15.71 16.12
N TYR A 53 -1.94 -15.72 17.34
CA TYR A 53 -1.85 -16.89 18.24
C TYR A 53 -3.03 -17.85 18.16
N ASP A 54 -4.11 -17.49 17.46
CA ASP A 54 -5.21 -18.40 17.15
C ASP A 54 -4.73 -19.53 16.22
N ARG A 55 -4.46 -20.70 16.80
CA ARG A 55 -3.99 -21.90 16.09
C ARG A 55 -5.12 -22.91 15.99
N SER A 56 -5.34 -23.43 14.78
CA SER A 56 -6.19 -24.60 14.55
C SER A 56 -5.53 -25.90 15.06
N ILE A 57 -6.26 -27.01 15.02
CA ILE A 57 -5.80 -28.35 15.42
C ILE A 57 -4.55 -28.83 14.64
N ASP A 58 -4.35 -28.31 13.43
CA ASP A 58 -3.18 -28.53 12.58
C ASP A 58 -1.99 -27.62 12.94
N GLY A 59 -2.13 -26.77 13.96
CA GLY A 59 -1.10 -25.83 14.40
C GLY A 59 -0.95 -24.59 13.52
N ILE A 60 -1.89 -24.34 12.60
CA ILE A 60 -1.81 -23.23 11.64
C ILE A 60 -2.75 -22.08 12.05
N PRO A 61 -2.31 -20.81 11.99
CA PRO A 61 -3.17 -19.66 12.15
C PRO A 61 -3.87 -19.27 10.85
N HIS A 62 -4.98 -19.94 10.54
CA HIS A 62 -5.68 -19.72 9.27
C HIS A 62 -6.10 -18.26 9.05
N GLY A 63 -6.50 -17.56 10.12
CA GLY A 63 -6.83 -16.14 10.08
C GLY A 63 -5.63 -15.26 9.67
N TRP A 64 -4.48 -15.43 10.33
CA TRP A 64 -3.24 -14.75 9.98
C TRP A 64 -2.80 -15.06 8.54
N CYS A 65 -2.82 -16.34 8.15
CA CYS A 65 -2.46 -16.75 6.80
C CYS A 65 -3.39 -16.14 5.73
N SER A 66 -4.66 -15.91 6.05
CA SER A 66 -5.60 -15.21 5.17
C SER A 66 -5.15 -13.77 4.91
N ILE A 67 -4.79 -13.02 5.96
CA ILE A 67 -4.26 -11.66 5.84
C ILE A 67 -2.97 -11.64 5.00
N VAL A 68 -2.03 -12.56 5.25
CA VAL A 68 -0.78 -12.67 4.48
C VAL A 68 -1.07 -12.93 3.00
N LYS A 69 -1.95 -13.87 2.68
CA LYS A 69 -2.34 -14.19 1.31
C LYS A 69 -3.01 -13.00 0.63
N ASN A 70 -3.88 -12.27 1.33
CA ASN A 70 -4.51 -11.07 0.82
C ASN A 70 -3.49 -9.97 0.54
N ALA A 71 -2.54 -9.73 1.44
CA ALA A 71 -1.46 -8.76 1.24
C ALA A 71 -0.64 -9.05 -0.02
N ILE A 72 -0.29 -10.31 -0.28
CA ILE A 72 0.38 -10.70 -1.51
C ILE A 72 -0.52 -10.48 -2.73
N ARG A 73 -1.78 -10.93 -2.66
CA ARG A 73 -2.75 -10.86 -3.75
C ARG A 73 -3.04 -9.42 -4.19
N THR A 74 -3.17 -8.50 -3.25
CA THR A 74 -3.57 -7.11 -3.53
C THR A 74 -2.36 -6.21 -3.76
N GLY A 75 -1.24 -6.48 -3.07
CA GLY A 75 -0.01 -5.69 -3.18
C GLY A 75 0.84 -6.03 -4.40
N ALA A 76 1.15 -7.32 -4.62
CA ALA A 76 2.13 -7.74 -5.64
C ALA A 76 1.85 -7.24 -7.08
N PRO A 77 0.62 -7.32 -7.62
CA PRO A 77 0.36 -6.80 -8.96
C PRO A 77 0.39 -5.28 -9.02
N ARG A 78 0.10 -4.60 -7.88
CA ARG A 78 -0.11 -3.16 -7.83
C ARG A 78 1.13 -2.35 -7.44
N PHE A 79 2.13 -2.97 -6.84
CA PHE A 79 3.38 -2.30 -6.43
C PHE A 79 4.59 -2.99 -7.07
N SER A 80 4.48 -3.28 -8.36
CA SER A 80 5.54 -3.89 -9.15
C SER A 80 6.33 -2.86 -9.95
N ALA A 81 7.65 -2.83 -9.76
CA ALA A 81 8.55 -2.00 -10.57
C ALA A 81 8.47 -2.34 -12.07
N ARG A 82 8.21 -3.62 -12.40
CA ARG A 82 7.97 -4.05 -13.79
C ARG A 82 6.73 -3.38 -14.37
N ARG A 83 5.63 -3.33 -13.61
CA ARG A 83 4.40 -2.64 -14.05
C ARG A 83 4.67 -1.15 -14.22
N MET A 84 5.29 -0.52 -13.22
CA MET A 84 5.63 0.91 -13.24
C MET A 84 6.47 1.26 -14.47
N LEU A 85 7.56 0.53 -14.73
CA LEU A 85 8.41 0.79 -15.89
C LEU A 85 7.67 0.59 -17.21
N LYS A 86 6.85 -0.47 -17.32
CA LYS A 86 6.01 -0.71 -18.50
C LYS A 86 5.07 0.47 -18.74
N GLU A 87 4.37 0.93 -17.71
CA GLU A 87 3.46 2.08 -17.79
C GLU A 87 4.19 3.37 -18.16
N TYR A 88 5.39 3.61 -17.62
CA TYR A 88 6.23 4.75 -18.00
C TYR A 88 6.63 4.72 -19.48
N VAL A 89 7.06 3.55 -19.98
CA VAL A 89 7.44 3.39 -21.38
C VAL A 89 6.23 3.61 -22.29
N GLU A 90 5.11 2.96 -22.01
CA GLU A 90 3.91 3.00 -22.85
C GLU A 90 3.20 4.36 -22.83
N ARG A 91 3.16 5.03 -21.67
CA ARG A 91 2.35 6.25 -21.47
C ARG A 91 3.14 7.55 -21.52
N ALA A 92 4.46 7.51 -21.31
CA ALA A 92 5.29 8.70 -21.35
C ALA A 92 6.34 8.61 -22.46
N TYR A 93 7.28 7.66 -22.37
CA TYR A 93 8.46 7.68 -23.25
C TYR A 93 8.14 7.40 -24.73
N ALA A 94 7.35 6.36 -25.04
CA ALA A 94 7.05 6.03 -26.43
C ALA A 94 6.22 7.12 -27.14
N PRO A 95 5.16 7.71 -26.54
CA PRO A 95 4.47 8.85 -27.12
C PRO A 95 5.39 10.06 -27.35
N LEU A 96 6.21 10.44 -26.36
CA LEU A 96 7.14 11.56 -26.49
C LEU A 96 8.15 11.38 -27.62
N LEU A 97 8.68 10.16 -27.78
CA LEU A 97 9.59 9.85 -28.88
C LEU A 97 8.88 9.93 -30.24
N SER A 98 7.64 9.42 -30.35
CA SER A 98 6.88 9.50 -31.60
C SER A 98 6.63 10.96 -32.03
N HIS A 99 6.22 11.82 -31.10
CA HIS A 99 6.03 13.25 -31.36
C HIS A 99 7.33 13.96 -31.74
N ALA A 100 8.44 13.62 -31.09
CA ALA A 100 9.75 14.20 -31.42
C ALA A 100 10.18 13.85 -32.85
N VAL A 101 9.97 12.61 -33.29
CA VAL A 101 10.29 12.17 -34.65
C VAL A 101 9.43 12.92 -35.68
N THR A 102 8.12 12.98 -35.48
CA THR A 102 7.21 13.72 -36.39
C THR A 102 7.60 15.19 -36.50
N SER A 103 7.94 15.85 -35.38
CA SER A 103 8.37 17.26 -35.39
C SER A 103 9.69 17.49 -36.14
N VAL A 104 10.60 16.52 -36.14
CA VAL A 104 11.84 16.60 -36.91
C VAL A 104 11.57 16.43 -38.40
N GLU A 105 10.70 15.49 -38.79
CA GLU A 105 10.30 15.28 -40.18
C GLU A 105 9.59 16.53 -40.75
N GLU A 106 8.68 17.15 -40.00
CA GLU A 106 8.01 18.40 -40.39
C GLU A 106 8.97 19.59 -40.56
N LYS A 107 10.09 19.63 -39.83
CA LYS A 107 11.11 20.69 -39.97
C LYS A 107 12.05 20.50 -41.16
N LEU A 108 12.12 19.28 -41.69
CA LEU A 108 13.01 18.91 -42.81
C LEU A 108 12.29 18.88 -44.16
N ALA A 109 10.95 18.93 -44.17
CA ALA A 109 10.10 19.09 -45.34
C ALA A 109 9.85 20.57 -45.67
#